data_AF-A0ABD0N168-F1
#
_entry.id   AF-A0ABD0N168-F1
#
_cell.length_a   1.000
_cell.length_b   1.000
_cell.length_c   1.000
_cell.angle_alpha   90.00
_cell.angle_beta   90.00
_cell.angle_gamma   90.00
#
_symmetry.space_group_name_H-M   'P 1'
#
loop_
_entity.id
_entity.type
_entity.pdbx_description
1 polymer ?
#
loop_
_entity_poly.entity_id
_entity_poly.type
_entity_poly.pdbx_seq_one_letter_code
_entity_poly.pdbx_strand_id
1 'polypeptide(L)' 'CKFKETLLPNNYNAYESSIYKGFYIALSKHGRLKRGYKASPAMTVTHFLPRL' A
#
# COMPACT_ATOMS: atom_id res chain seq x y z
N CYS A 1 1.32 -14.44 -5.31
CA CYS A 1 0.86 -13.44 -4.31
C CYS A 1 2.05 -12.83 -3.59
N LYS A 2 2.93 -12.11 -4.30
CA LYS A 2 4.12 -11.49 -3.72
C LYS A 2 4.00 -9.97 -3.81
N PHE A 3 4.48 -9.29 -2.79
CA PHE A 3 4.50 -7.84 -2.72
C PHE A 3 5.88 -7.36 -2.28
N LYS A 4 6.32 -6.23 -2.83
CA LYS A 4 7.51 -5.54 -2.39
C LYS A 4 7.12 -4.59 -1.27
N GLU A 5 7.70 -4.78 -0.10
CA GLU A 5 7.59 -3.84 1.02
C GLU A 5 8.55 -2.67 0.79
N THR A 6 8.10 -1.46 1.08
CA THR A 6 8.92 -0.24 1.03
C THR A 6 8.62 0.62 2.24
N LEU A 7 9.66 0.92 3.03
CA LEU A 7 9.60 1.87 4.11
C LEU A 7 9.50 3.29 3.54
N LEU A 8 8.48 4.03 3.96
CA LEU A 8 8.23 5.40 3.54
C LEU A 8 8.88 6.40 4.51
N PRO A 9 9.09 7.66 4.09
CA PRO A 9 9.71 8.69 4.93
C PRO A 9 8.95 9.00 6.24
N ASN A 10 7.67 8.61 6.35
CA ASN A 10 6.84 8.81 7.54
C ASN A 10 6.80 7.58 8.46
N ASN A 11 7.71 6.62 8.27
CA ASN A 11 7.83 5.38 9.05
C ASN A 11 6.63 4.42 8.91
N TYR A 12 5.83 4.56 7.84
CA TYR A 12 4.87 3.54 7.41
C TYR A 12 5.44 2.71 6.28
N ASN A 13 4.85 1.54 6.04
CA ASN A 13 5.20 0.69 4.91
C ASN A 13 4.14 0.79 3.82
N ALA A 14 4.57 0.77 2.56
CA ALA A 14 3.73 0.53 1.41
C ALA A 14 4.07 -0.82 0.78
N TYR A 15 3.06 -1.46 0.18
CA TYR A 15 3.20 -2.77 -0.46
C TYR A 15 2.81 -2.69 -1.93
N GLU A 16 3.79 -2.84 -2.80
CA GLU A 16 3.62 -2.84 -4.26
C GLU A 16 3.52 -4.27 -4.80
N SER A 17 2.63 -4.53 -5.76
CA SER A 17 2.55 -5.84 -6.42
C SER A 17 3.85 -6.17 -7.16
N SER A 18 4.37 -7.38 -6.95
CA SER A 18 5.58 -7.82 -7.67
C SER A 18 5.34 -8.07 -9.17
N ILE A 19 4.08 -8.32 -9.57
CA ILE A 19 3.70 -8.61 -10.96
C ILE A 19 3.19 -7.34 -11.65
N TYR A 20 2.40 -6.52 -10.95
CA TYR A 20 1.81 -5.30 -11.48
C TYR A 20 2.50 -4.06 -10.89
N LYS A 21 3.61 -3.64 -11.49
CA LYS A 21 4.33 -2.42 -11.07
C LYS A 21 3.39 -1.21 -11.07
N GLY A 22 3.49 -0.38 -10.03
CA GLY A 22 2.62 0.76 -9.79
C GLY A 22 1.28 0.42 -9.13
N PHE A 23 0.98 -0.86 -8.82
CA PHE A 23 -0.23 -1.24 -8.10
C PHE A 23 0.09 -1.47 -6.62
N TYR A 24 -0.67 -0.80 -5.74
CA TYR A 24 -0.44 -0.85 -4.31
C TYR A 24 -1.60 -1.47 -3.54
N ILE A 25 -1.29 -2.13 -2.42
CA ILE A 25 -2.31 -2.50 -1.43
C ILE A 25 -2.86 -1.19 -0.85
N ALA A 26 -4.18 -1.05 -0.81
CA ALA A 26 -4.81 0.16 -0.32
C ALA A 26 -6.17 -0.08 0.36
N LEU A 27 -6.38 0.52 1.53
CA LEU A 27 -7.64 0.50 2.28
C LEU A 27 -8.20 1.92 2.44
N SER A 28 -9.50 2.06 2.21
CA SER A 28 -10.23 3.29 2.58
C SER A 28 -10.36 3.43 4.11
N LYS A 29 -10.73 4.62 4.57
CA LYS A 29 -11.04 4.90 5.99
C LYS A 29 -12.11 3.99 6.60
N HIS A 30 -12.90 3.31 5.78
CA HIS A 30 -13.94 2.36 6.19
C HIS A 30 -13.53 0.89 5.99
N GLY A 31 -12.24 0.61 5.80
CA GLY A 31 -11.73 -0.76 5.63
C GLY A 31 -12.01 -1.40 4.27
N ARG A 32 -12.63 -0.68 3.32
CA ARG A 32 -12.88 -1.21 1.96
C ARG A 32 -11.62 -1.14 1.11
N LEU A 33 -11.37 -2.19 0.33
CA LEU A 33 -10.30 -2.27 -0.66
C LEU A 33 -10.41 -1.15 -1.72
N LYS A 34 -9.29 -0.56 -2.09
CA LYS A 34 -9.15 0.29 -3.28
C LYS A 34 -8.45 -0.48 -4.41
N ARG A 35 -8.77 -0.15 -5.66
CA ARG A 35 -8.08 -0.72 -6.83
C ARG A 35 -6.63 -0.23 -6.85
N GLY A 36 -5.68 -1.15 -6.97
CA GLY A 36 -4.24 -0.84 -6.85
C GLY A 36 -3.72 0.18 -7.86
N TYR A 37 -4.22 0.19 -9.10
CA TYR A 37 -3.83 1.19 -10.11
C TYR A 37 -4.38 2.61 -9.83
N LYS A 38 -5.29 2.75 -8.86
CA LYS A 38 -5.81 4.05 -8.39
C LYS A 38 -5.17 4.48 -7.06
N ALA A 39 -4.12 3.78 -6.64
CA ALA A 39 -3.42 4.03 -5.38
C ALA A 39 -1.95 4.35 -5.68
N SER A 40 -1.39 5.30 -4.94
CA SER A 40 0.03 5.67 -5.02
C SER A 40 0.61 5.75 -3.61
N PRO A 41 1.94 5.58 -3.44
CA PRO A 41 2.58 5.58 -2.12
C PRO A 41 2.50 6.93 -1.40
N ALA A 42 2.16 8.01 -2.11
CA ALA A 42 1.89 9.32 -1.51
C ALA A 42 0.53 9.38 -0.79
N MET A 43 -0.39 8.45 -1.06
CA MET A 43 -1.73 8.43 -0.47
C MET A 43 -1.75 7.63 0.82
N THR A 44 -2.30 8.18 1.90
CA THR A 44 -2.39 7.53 3.22
C THR A 44 -3.13 6.19 3.22
N VAL A 45 -4.01 5.96 2.24
CA VAL A 45 -4.68 4.66 2.05
C VAL A 45 -3.72 3.50 1.76
N THR A 46 -2.47 3.79 1.38
CA THR A 46 -1.41 2.80 1.13
C THR A 46 -0.44 2.62 2.29
N HIS A 47 -0.61 3.38 3.38
CA HIS A 47 0.30 3.41 4.51
C HIS A 47 -0.15 2.40 5.56
N PHE A 48 0.69 1.42 5.84
CA PHE A 48 0.43 0.38 6.83
C PHE A 48 1.48 0.42 7.93
N LEU A 49 1.02 0.27 9.16
CA LEU A 49 1.87 0.16 10.34
C LEU A 49 1.85 -1.30 10.81
N PRO A 50 2.99 -2.01 10.82
CA PRO A 50 3.06 -3.37 11.35
C PRO A 50 2.60 -3.41 12.82
N ARG A 51 1.76 -4.40 13.15
CA ARG A 51 1.30 -4.71 14.50
C ARG A 51 1.57 -6.19 14.78
N LEU A 52 1.78 -6.54 16.06
CA LEU A 52 1.91 -7.93 16.54
C LEU A 52 0.55 -8.61 16.62
#